data_AF-A0A2V2BXP0-F1
#
_entry.id   AF-A0A2V2BXP0-F1
#
_cell.length_a   1.000
_cell.length_b   1.000
_cell.length_c   1.000
_cell.angle_alpha   90.00
_cell.angle_beta   90.00
_cell.angle_gamma   90.00
#
_symmetry.space_group_name_H-M   'P 1'
#
loop_
_entity.id
_entity.type
_entity.pdbx_description
1 polymer ?
#
loop_
_entity_poly.entity_id
_entity_poly.type
_entity_poly.pdbx_seq_one_letter_code
_entity_poly.pdbx_strand_id
1 'polypeptide(L)'
;MNSGKILSAFACACASAQAFAASFLFTGSSDGDLSNYQNYYALSETNANDVYSMAIYLYSMDYAGDNSQMRAKCPEPSGGIVGKYEAATSLPGVDDTIYLHAYKFAEVSGDTVTWNDTVFVPYPVSIKNSLTASQLLIRGGSPTIYLGDSAASESEFSLNLTNLKAGYTYTNIEIADGARQTKFSINVSGDIAVRGGNNNYRFGSASAFIDSISANRVIDEGNMILFARQFAVGSGGFKITATGTLTVNVDDALFACTGDSALISVEGTFEKSANAITFDFSNVSVDEIMAGTYNLISAGELVGFDTSDAHNDISSETFDSMAAMLGEGASLAWNGNTLQLTIVPEPAAAAALFGALAAAIAAARRRR
;
A
#
# COMPACT_ATOMS: atom_id res chain seq x y z
N MET A 1 48.97 -45.24 -2.11
CA MET A 1 48.12 -46.02 -3.02
C MET A 1 46.68 -45.81 -2.60
N ASN A 2 45.85 -45.47 -3.59
CA ASN A 2 44.44 -45.11 -3.48
C ASN A 2 43.56 -46.28 -3.01
N SER A 3 42.31 -45.92 -2.64
CA SER A 3 41.06 -46.73 -2.60
C SER A 3 40.63 -47.14 -1.18
N GLY A 4 39.43 -46.86 -0.68
CA GLY A 4 38.24 -46.25 -1.27
C GLY A 4 37.23 -45.87 -0.19
N LYS A 5 36.45 -44.83 -0.49
CA LYS A 5 35.32 -44.33 0.32
C LYS A 5 34.10 -45.21 0.11
N ILE A 6 33.31 -45.44 1.16
CA ILE A 6 31.87 -45.74 1.05
C ILE A 6 31.14 -44.78 2.00
N LEU A 7 30.58 -43.72 1.42
CA LEU A 7 29.48 -42.97 2.01
C LEU A 7 28.18 -43.68 1.63
N SER A 8 27.35 -44.04 2.61
CA SER A 8 25.95 -44.37 2.39
C SER A 8 25.08 -43.22 2.88
N ALA A 9 24.72 -42.31 1.97
CA ALA A 9 23.65 -41.34 2.20
C ALA A 9 22.39 -41.88 1.53
N PHE A 10 21.40 -42.27 2.32
CA PHE A 10 20.04 -42.51 1.86
C PHE A 10 19.44 -41.15 1.47
N ALA A 11 19.39 -40.86 0.17
CA ALA A 11 18.63 -39.73 -0.36
C ALA A 11 17.16 -40.15 -0.42
N CYS A 12 16.35 -39.67 0.52
CA CYS A 12 14.90 -39.67 0.39
C CYS A 12 14.56 -38.59 -0.65
N ALA A 13 14.25 -39.02 -1.88
CA ALA A 13 13.75 -38.14 -2.91
C ALA A 13 12.30 -37.73 -2.55
N CYS A 14 12.15 -36.67 -1.76
CA CYS A 14 10.92 -35.90 -1.78
C CYS A 14 10.87 -35.19 -3.12
N ALA A 15 10.06 -35.70 -4.05
CA ALA A 15 9.65 -34.94 -5.21
C ALA A 15 8.98 -33.66 -4.71
N SER A 16 9.67 -32.53 -4.79
CA SER A 16 9.05 -31.22 -4.69
C SER A 16 8.15 -31.10 -5.92
N ALA A 17 6.85 -31.34 -5.75
CA ALA A 17 5.88 -30.85 -6.71
C ALA A 17 6.12 -29.35 -6.83
N GLN A 18 6.53 -28.87 -8.01
CA GLN A 18 6.44 -27.46 -8.31
C GLN A 18 4.96 -27.10 -8.20
N ALA A 19 4.59 -26.45 -7.09
CA ALA A 19 3.31 -25.77 -7.02
C ALA A 19 3.38 -24.68 -8.11
N PHE A 20 2.59 -24.85 -9.16
CA PHE A 20 2.41 -23.77 -10.12
C PHE A 20 1.62 -22.66 -9.42
N ALA A 21 2.06 -21.41 -9.57
CA ALA A 21 1.31 -20.25 -9.12
C ALA A 21 -0.13 -20.33 -9.64
N ALA A 22 -1.10 -20.40 -8.74
CA ALA A 22 -2.51 -20.46 -9.05
C ALA A 22 -3.14 -19.06 -8.98
N SER A 23 -4.36 -18.96 -9.50
CA SER A 23 -5.14 -17.73 -9.48
C SER A 23 -6.45 -17.96 -8.75
N PHE A 24 -6.83 -17.03 -7.91
CA PHE A 24 -8.02 -17.10 -7.08
C PHE A 24 -8.87 -15.86 -7.32
N LEU A 25 -10.13 -16.07 -7.68
CA LEU A 25 -11.13 -15.01 -7.78
C LEU A 25 -11.97 -15.00 -6.51
N PHE A 26 -11.98 -13.89 -5.80
CA PHE A 26 -12.84 -13.70 -4.65
C PHE A 26 -14.29 -13.44 -5.09
N THR A 27 -15.21 -14.18 -4.50
CA THR A 27 -16.66 -14.14 -4.78
C THR A 27 -17.46 -13.63 -3.59
N GLY A 28 -16.95 -13.77 -2.36
CA GLY A 28 -17.58 -13.31 -1.12
C GLY A 28 -18.88 -14.02 -0.74
N SER A 29 -19.05 -15.29 -1.16
CA SER A 29 -20.29 -16.06 -1.00
C SER A 29 -20.64 -16.52 0.44
N SER A 30 -19.77 -16.35 1.44
CA SER A 30 -20.04 -16.73 2.84
C SER A 30 -20.03 -15.56 3.82
N ASP A 31 -18.89 -14.90 4.00
CA ASP A 31 -18.64 -13.97 5.12
C ASP A 31 -17.77 -12.76 4.75
N GLY A 32 -17.42 -12.59 3.47
CA GLY A 32 -16.66 -11.43 3.01
C GLY A 32 -15.16 -11.45 3.37
N ASP A 33 -14.65 -12.54 3.92
CA ASP A 33 -13.30 -12.67 4.46
C ASP A 33 -12.34 -13.38 3.49
N LEU A 34 -11.19 -12.77 3.19
CA LEU A 34 -10.13 -13.35 2.35
C LEU A 34 -9.47 -14.57 3.03
N SER A 35 -9.60 -14.71 4.34
CA SER A 35 -9.09 -15.86 5.07
C SER A 35 -10.04 -17.06 5.05
N ASN A 36 -11.15 -16.99 4.31
CA ASN A 36 -12.06 -18.11 4.09
C ASN A 36 -12.06 -18.57 2.63
N TYR A 37 -11.54 -19.78 2.38
CA TYR A 37 -11.41 -20.33 1.02
C TYR A 37 -12.76 -20.52 0.32
N GLN A 38 -13.86 -20.63 1.06
CA GLN A 38 -15.21 -20.77 0.48
C GLN A 38 -15.68 -19.50 -0.23
N ASN A 39 -15.00 -18.37 -0.01
CA ASN A 39 -15.22 -17.13 -0.75
C ASN A 39 -14.46 -17.07 -2.08
N TYR A 40 -13.94 -18.18 -2.59
CA TYR A 40 -13.11 -18.18 -3.79
C TYR A 40 -13.53 -19.20 -4.83
N TYR A 41 -13.33 -18.81 -6.09
CA TYR A 41 -13.05 -19.75 -7.16
C TYR A 41 -11.55 -19.88 -7.38
N ALA A 42 -11.07 -21.11 -7.53
CA ALA A 42 -9.75 -21.40 -8.07
C ALA A 42 -9.81 -21.36 -9.60
N LEU A 43 -8.78 -20.77 -10.22
CA LEU A 43 -8.68 -20.58 -11.66
C LEU A 43 -7.47 -21.34 -12.19
N SER A 44 -7.70 -22.28 -13.11
CA SER A 44 -6.67 -23.17 -13.64
C SER A 44 -5.91 -22.62 -14.86
N GLU A 45 -6.38 -21.51 -15.43
CA GLU A 45 -5.87 -20.98 -16.69
C GLU A 45 -6.06 -19.45 -16.75
N THR A 46 -5.19 -18.67 -16.09
CA THR A 46 -5.23 -17.20 -16.17
C THR A 46 -4.00 -16.66 -16.88
N ASN A 47 -4.14 -15.46 -17.42
CA ASN A 47 -3.36 -15.10 -18.58
C ASN A 47 -3.07 -13.59 -18.68
N ALA A 48 -3.40 -12.81 -17.65
CA ALA A 48 -2.92 -11.44 -17.51
C ALA A 48 -2.67 -11.09 -16.03
N ASN A 49 -1.54 -10.43 -15.78
CA ASN A 49 -1.05 -10.02 -14.47
C ASN A 49 -1.28 -8.52 -14.19
N ASP A 50 -2.41 -7.96 -14.68
CA ASP A 50 -2.64 -6.52 -14.56
C ASP A 50 -4.11 -6.12 -14.36
N VAL A 51 -4.30 -4.90 -13.87
CA VAL A 51 -5.58 -4.27 -13.51
C VAL A 51 -6.24 -3.55 -14.70
N TYR A 52 -5.99 -3.97 -15.94
CA TYR A 52 -6.57 -3.34 -17.14
C TYR A 52 -7.87 -3.99 -17.62
N SER A 53 -8.12 -5.24 -17.27
CA SER A 53 -9.35 -5.94 -17.65
C SER A 53 -10.52 -5.56 -16.74
N MET A 54 -11.62 -5.11 -17.34
CA MET A 54 -12.87 -4.72 -16.66
C MET A 54 -13.47 -5.86 -15.86
N ALA A 55 -13.38 -7.07 -16.37
CA ALA A 55 -13.86 -8.27 -15.69
C ALA A 55 -12.98 -9.48 -15.96
N ILE A 56 -13.16 -10.51 -15.14
CA ILE A 56 -12.67 -11.86 -15.42
C ILE A 56 -13.77 -12.68 -16.08
N TYR A 57 -13.42 -13.33 -17.18
CA TYR A 57 -14.34 -14.06 -18.04
C TYR A 57 -14.22 -15.56 -17.78
N LEU A 58 -15.23 -16.13 -17.15
CA LEU A 58 -15.18 -17.45 -16.54
C LEU A 58 -15.87 -18.51 -17.42
N TYR A 59 -15.14 -19.56 -17.73
CA TYR A 59 -15.66 -20.77 -18.39
C TYR A 59 -15.81 -21.90 -17.37
N SER A 60 -16.81 -22.76 -17.54
CA SER A 60 -16.90 -23.99 -16.74
C SER A 60 -15.61 -24.80 -16.85
N MET A 61 -15.19 -25.45 -15.75
CA MET A 61 -14.01 -26.32 -15.74
C MET A 61 -14.10 -27.45 -16.78
N ASP A 62 -15.31 -27.87 -17.15
CA ASP A 62 -15.56 -28.89 -18.17
C ASP A 62 -15.46 -28.37 -19.62
N TYR A 63 -15.19 -27.07 -19.83
CA TYR A 63 -15.03 -26.51 -21.17
C TYR A 63 -13.79 -27.09 -21.87
N ALA A 64 -14.02 -27.81 -22.98
CA ALA A 64 -12.97 -28.51 -23.71
C ALA A 64 -12.05 -27.62 -24.57
N GLY A 65 -12.34 -26.32 -24.70
CA GLY A 65 -11.49 -25.39 -25.44
C GLY A 65 -10.25 -24.97 -24.66
N ASP A 66 -9.22 -24.55 -25.38
CA ASP A 66 -7.98 -24.04 -24.81
C ASP A 66 -8.02 -22.52 -24.57
N ASN A 67 -6.95 -22.01 -23.96
CA ASN A 67 -6.76 -20.59 -23.69
C ASN A 67 -6.86 -19.70 -24.93
N SER A 68 -6.40 -20.16 -26.09
CA SER A 68 -6.46 -19.38 -27.33
C SER A 68 -7.91 -19.22 -27.79
N GLN A 69 -8.69 -20.31 -27.73
CA GLN A 69 -10.11 -20.31 -28.08
C GLN A 69 -10.94 -19.48 -27.10
N MET A 70 -10.66 -19.56 -25.80
CA MET A 70 -11.33 -18.73 -24.78
C MET A 70 -11.08 -17.25 -25.05
N ARG A 71 -9.82 -16.85 -25.26
CA ARG A 71 -9.47 -15.46 -25.57
C ARG A 71 -10.11 -14.97 -26.87
N ALA A 72 -10.17 -15.80 -27.91
CA ALA A 72 -10.78 -15.43 -29.19
C ALA A 72 -12.29 -15.13 -29.07
N LYS A 73 -12.96 -15.67 -28.04
CA LYS A 73 -14.40 -15.48 -27.78
C LYS A 73 -14.67 -14.50 -26.62
N CYS A 74 -13.63 -13.91 -26.04
CA CYS A 74 -13.72 -12.89 -25.01
C CYS A 74 -14.19 -11.56 -25.62
N PRO A 75 -15.12 -10.84 -24.97
CA PRO A 75 -15.64 -9.58 -25.50
C PRO A 75 -14.69 -8.40 -25.26
N GLU A 76 -13.67 -8.53 -24.40
CA GLU A 76 -12.69 -7.47 -24.20
C GLU A 76 -11.70 -7.34 -25.36
N PRO A 77 -11.29 -6.11 -25.73
CA PRO A 77 -10.21 -5.89 -26.68
C PRO A 77 -8.94 -6.64 -26.25
N SER A 78 -8.29 -7.33 -27.18
CA SER A 78 -7.07 -8.14 -26.95
C SER A 78 -7.26 -9.38 -26.06
N GLY A 79 -8.50 -9.83 -25.84
CA GLY A 79 -8.79 -11.15 -25.27
C GLY A 79 -8.94 -11.19 -23.75
N GLY A 80 -8.82 -10.05 -23.05
CA GLY A 80 -9.07 -9.88 -21.60
C GLY A 80 -8.39 -10.90 -20.68
N ILE A 81 -8.81 -10.94 -19.41
CA ILE A 81 -8.52 -12.05 -18.48
C ILE A 81 -9.64 -13.07 -18.62
N VAL A 82 -9.31 -14.26 -19.11
CA VAL A 82 -10.22 -15.42 -19.10
C VAL A 82 -9.67 -16.50 -18.18
N GLY A 83 -10.54 -17.37 -17.68
CA GLY A 83 -10.12 -18.56 -16.94
C GLY A 83 -11.22 -19.58 -16.77
N LYS A 84 -10.83 -20.83 -16.53
CA LYS A 84 -11.75 -21.87 -16.07
C LYS A 84 -11.86 -21.81 -14.57
N TYR A 85 -13.06 -21.99 -14.03
CA TYR A 85 -13.30 -21.85 -12.60
C TYR A 85 -13.81 -23.14 -11.97
N GLU A 86 -13.41 -23.37 -10.73
CA GLU A 86 -13.98 -24.34 -9.82
C GLU A 86 -14.02 -23.77 -8.39
N ALA A 87 -14.85 -24.34 -7.52
CA ALA A 87 -14.86 -23.96 -6.11
C ALA A 87 -13.47 -24.20 -5.51
N ALA A 88 -12.91 -23.20 -4.84
CA ALA A 88 -11.62 -23.37 -4.17
C ALA A 88 -11.74 -24.42 -3.05
N THR A 89 -10.66 -25.18 -2.86
CA THR A 89 -10.55 -26.19 -1.79
C THR A 89 -9.49 -25.82 -0.75
N SER A 90 -8.78 -24.72 -0.97
CA SER A 90 -7.74 -24.19 -0.11
C SER A 90 -7.68 -22.66 -0.23
N LEU A 91 -7.05 -22.02 0.74
CA LEU A 91 -6.73 -20.61 0.65
C LEU A 91 -5.63 -20.35 -0.39
N PRO A 92 -5.57 -19.14 -0.96
CA PRO A 92 -4.42 -18.69 -1.73
C PRO A 92 -3.13 -18.75 -0.89
N GLY A 93 -2.06 -19.26 -1.48
CA GLY A 93 -0.72 -19.32 -0.92
C GLY A 93 0.20 -18.20 -1.41
N VAL A 94 1.47 -18.26 -0.99
CA VAL A 94 2.50 -17.24 -1.24
C VAL A 94 2.78 -16.97 -2.72
N ASP A 95 2.59 -17.96 -3.59
CA ASP A 95 2.84 -17.84 -5.03
C ASP A 95 1.58 -17.45 -5.82
N ASP A 96 0.43 -17.31 -5.14
CA ASP A 96 -0.86 -17.19 -5.81
C ASP A 96 -1.30 -15.74 -6.03
N THR A 97 -2.11 -15.55 -7.06
CA THR A 97 -2.73 -14.25 -7.38
C THR A 97 -4.17 -14.21 -6.89
N ILE A 98 -4.50 -13.19 -6.11
CA ILE A 98 -5.86 -12.90 -5.65
C ILE A 98 -6.45 -11.78 -6.50
N TYR A 99 -7.58 -12.06 -7.13
CA TYR A 99 -8.37 -11.09 -7.87
C TYR A 99 -9.57 -10.64 -7.05
N LEU A 100 -9.64 -9.35 -6.77
CA LEU A 100 -10.84 -8.63 -6.38
C LEU A 100 -11.36 -7.91 -7.64
N HIS A 101 -11.95 -8.69 -8.54
CA HIS A 101 -12.41 -8.23 -9.86
C HIS A 101 -13.88 -8.57 -10.06
N ALA A 102 -14.59 -7.72 -10.81
CA ALA A 102 -15.86 -8.14 -11.40
C ALA A 102 -15.64 -9.35 -12.34
N TYR A 103 -16.66 -10.17 -12.52
CA TYR A 103 -16.56 -11.37 -13.36
C TYR A 103 -17.85 -11.69 -14.10
N LYS A 104 -17.76 -12.51 -15.15
CA LYS A 104 -18.89 -12.96 -15.97
C LYS A 104 -18.77 -14.44 -16.25
N PHE A 105 -19.88 -15.17 -16.21
CA PHE A 105 -19.92 -16.58 -16.62
C PHE A 105 -20.23 -16.71 -18.11
N ALA A 106 -19.55 -17.65 -18.76
CA ALA A 106 -19.83 -18.09 -20.11
C ALA A 106 -20.91 -19.18 -20.11
N GLU A 107 -21.89 -19.04 -21.00
CA GLU A 107 -22.76 -20.12 -21.45
C GLU A 107 -22.26 -20.61 -22.81
N VAL A 108 -21.85 -21.87 -22.87
CA VAL A 108 -21.25 -22.47 -24.07
C VAL A 108 -22.24 -23.45 -24.70
N SER A 109 -22.57 -23.26 -25.98
CA SER A 109 -23.41 -24.16 -26.76
C SER A 109 -22.76 -24.41 -28.13
N GLY A 110 -22.15 -25.58 -28.29
CA GLY A 110 -21.27 -25.87 -29.43
C GLY A 110 -20.12 -24.86 -29.49
N ASP A 111 -19.97 -24.19 -30.62
CA ASP A 111 -18.94 -23.15 -30.81
C ASP A 111 -19.38 -21.76 -30.33
N THR A 112 -20.65 -21.58 -29.95
CA THR A 112 -21.17 -20.28 -29.51
C THR A 112 -20.90 -20.06 -28.03
N VAL A 113 -20.42 -18.86 -27.68
CA VAL A 113 -20.26 -18.41 -26.30
C VAL A 113 -21.13 -17.18 -26.08
N THR A 114 -22.02 -17.27 -25.10
CA THR A 114 -22.83 -16.16 -24.60
C THR A 114 -22.33 -15.78 -23.20
N TRP A 115 -22.39 -14.50 -22.86
CA TRP A 115 -21.90 -14.00 -21.56
C TRP A 115 -23.06 -13.53 -20.70
N ASN A 116 -23.13 -14.06 -19.48
CA ASN A 116 -24.13 -13.66 -18.49
C ASN A 116 -23.88 -12.25 -17.98
N ASP A 117 -24.72 -11.76 -17.06
CA ASP A 117 -24.53 -10.45 -16.45
C ASP A 117 -23.23 -10.38 -15.64
N THR A 118 -22.72 -9.15 -15.48
CA THR A 118 -21.54 -8.89 -14.66
C THR A 118 -21.87 -9.08 -13.19
N VAL A 119 -21.06 -9.89 -12.50
CA VAL A 119 -21.08 -10.04 -11.05
C VAL A 119 -19.96 -9.18 -10.46
N PHE A 120 -20.29 -8.37 -9.47
CA PHE A 120 -19.33 -7.53 -8.76
C PHE A 120 -18.93 -8.19 -7.44
N VAL A 121 -17.69 -7.94 -7.02
CA VAL A 121 -17.22 -8.32 -5.68
C VAL A 121 -18.11 -7.64 -4.63
N PRO A 122 -18.64 -8.39 -3.65
CA PRO A 122 -19.35 -7.78 -2.53
C PRO A 122 -18.34 -7.09 -1.61
N TYR A 123 -18.54 -5.78 -1.38
CA TYR A 123 -17.74 -4.98 -0.45
C TYR A 123 -18.61 -4.52 0.74
N PRO A 124 -18.03 -4.27 1.94
CA PRO A 124 -16.60 -4.34 2.25
C PRO A 124 -16.10 -5.79 2.31
N VAL A 125 -14.78 -5.91 2.20
CA VAL A 125 -14.04 -7.17 2.24
C VAL A 125 -13.10 -7.12 3.44
N SER A 126 -12.85 -8.25 4.11
CA SER A 126 -11.99 -8.28 5.31
C SER A 126 -10.80 -9.23 5.14
N ILE A 127 -9.70 -8.87 5.79
CA ILE A 127 -8.52 -9.72 5.99
C ILE A 127 -8.30 -9.79 7.51
N LYS A 128 -8.94 -10.75 8.17
CA LYS A 128 -9.00 -10.79 9.65
C LYS A 128 -7.67 -11.12 10.33
N ASN A 129 -6.82 -11.91 9.67
CA ASN A 129 -5.49 -12.30 10.13
C ASN A 129 -4.46 -12.07 9.02
N SER A 130 -3.17 -12.04 9.35
CA SER A 130 -2.08 -11.89 8.40
C SER A 130 -2.24 -12.79 7.18
N LEU A 131 -2.01 -12.21 6.00
CA LEU A 131 -2.16 -12.86 4.70
C LEU A 131 -0.87 -12.74 3.92
N THR A 132 -0.47 -13.83 3.26
CA THR A 132 0.67 -13.84 2.34
C THR A 132 0.23 -14.40 0.99
N ALA A 133 0.42 -13.63 -0.08
CA ALA A 133 0.12 -14.03 -1.45
C ALA A 133 1.13 -13.40 -2.42
N SER A 134 1.15 -13.83 -3.68
CA SER A 134 2.02 -13.19 -4.67
C SER A 134 1.42 -11.86 -5.09
N GLN A 135 0.15 -11.84 -5.49
CA GLN A 135 -0.47 -10.63 -6.02
C GLN A 135 -1.84 -10.40 -5.39
N LEU A 136 -2.14 -9.14 -5.09
CA LEU A 136 -3.51 -8.67 -4.88
C LEU A 136 -3.85 -7.67 -5.98
N LEU A 137 -4.78 -8.06 -6.85
CA LEU A 137 -5.21 -7.28 -8.01
C LEU A 137 -6.65 -6.81 -7.80
N ILE A 138 -6.85 -5.50 -7.80
CA ILE A 138 -8.12 -4.87 -7.42
C ILE A 138 -8.65 -4.05 -8.58
N ARG A 139 -9.89 -4.36 -8.99
CA ARG A 139 -10.59 -3.63 -10.05
C ARG A 139 -12.10 -3.72 -9.94
N GLY A 140 -12.75 -2.60 -10.23
CA GLY A 140 -14.21 -2.49 -10.30
C GLY A 140 -14.87 -2.40 -8.91
N GLY A 141 -16.12 -1.95 -8.90
CA GLY A 141 -16.84 -1.63 -7.67
C GLY A 141 -16.26 -0.43 -6.92
N SER A 142 -16.53 -0.37 -5.62
CA SER A 142 -15.99 0.60 -4.66
C SER A 142 -15.30 -0.12 -3.49
N PRO A 143 -14.12 -0.73 -3.72
CA PRO A 143 -13.41 -1.51 -2.73
C PRO A 143 -13.14 -0.78 -1.42
N THR A 144 -13.61 -1.37 -0.33
CA THR A 144 -13.06 -1.15 1.02
C THR A 144 -12.59 -2.49 1.55
N ILE A 145 -11.32 -2.56 1.94
CA ILE A 145 -10.66 -3.73 2.50
C ILE A 145 -10.29 -3.42 3.94
N TYR A 146 -10.88 -4.14 4.89
CA TYR A 146 -10.59 -4.02 6.31
C TYR A 146 -9.50 -4.98 6.75
N LEU A 147 -8.50 -4.48 7.47
CA LEU A 147 -7.38 -5.23 8.02
C LEU A 147 -7.59 -5.49 9.50
N GLY A 148 -7.41 -6.74 9.92
CA GLY A 148 -7.57 -7.17 11.30
C GLY A 148 -9.02 -7.41 11.71
N ASP A 149 -9.19 -7.86 12.96
CA ASP A 149 -10.50 -8.20 13.53
C ASP A 149 -10.45 -8.21 15.06
N SER A 150 -11.59 -7.97 15.70
CA SER A 150 -11.71 -8.04 17.17
C SER A 150 -11.45 -9.44 17.75
N ALA A 151 -11.71 -10.48 16.96
CA ALA A 151 -11.47 -11.88 17.28
C ALA A 151 -10.14 -12.42 16.73
N ALA A 152 -9.29 -11.56 16.16
CA ALA A 152 -8.01 -11.97 15.60
C ALA A 152 -7.14 -12.69 16.66
N SER A 153 -6.44 -13.73 16.22
CA SER A 153 -5.62 -14.56 17.12
C SER A 153 -4.24 -13.97 17.38
N GLU A 154 -3.69 -13.28 16.39
CA GLU A 154 -2.37 -12.64 16.38
C GLU A 154 -2.37 -11.28 17.11
N SER A 155 -1.20 -10.84 17.55
CA SER A 155 -1.00 -9.50 18.13
C SER A 155 -0.60 -8.44 17.12
N GLU A 156 -0.02 -8.86 15.99
CA GLU A 156 0.45 -7.98 14.93
C GLU A 156 -0.08 -8.53 13.59
N PHE A 157 -0.51 -7.62 12.72
CA PHE A 157 -1.05 -7.94 11.39
C PHE A 157 -0.01 -7.62 10.32
N SER A 158 0.14 -8.55 9.37
CA SER A 158 1.00 -8.37 8.20
C SER A 158 0.31 -8.82 6.92
N LEU A 159 0.19 -7.91 5.96
CA LEU A 159 -0.16 -8.23 4.57
C LEU A 159 1.11 -8.30 3.73
N ASN A 160 1.54 -9.50 3.35
CA ASN A 160 2.76 -9.72 2.57
C ASN A 160 2.42 -10.06 1.13
N LEU A 161 2.88 -9.24 0.19
CA LEU A 161 2.60 -9.37 -1.23
C LEU A 161 3.89 -9.26 -2.06
N THR A 162 3.93 -9.90 -3.23
CA THR A 162 4.89 -9.50 -4.27
C THR A 162 4.43 -8.23 -4.97
N ASN A 163 3.15 -8.14 -5.36
CA ASN A 163 2.60 -6.92 -5.95
C ASN A 163 1.22 -6.60 -5.38
N LEU A 164 0.96 -5.32 -5.16
CA LEU A 164 -0.35 -4.78 -4.86
C LEU A 164 -0.73 -3.81 -5.98
N LYS A 165 -1.74 -4.17 -6.76
CA LYS A 165 -2.17 -3.32 -7.88
C LYS A 165 -3.65 -3.05 -7.77
N ALA A 166 -4.01 -1.78 -7.88
CA ALA A 166 -5.39 -1.33 -7.95
C ALA A 166 -5.54 -0.37 -9.14
N GLY A 167 -6.58 -0.53 -9.94
CA GLY A 167 -6.70 0.26 -11.16
C GLY A 167 -8.13 0.49 -11.59
N TYR A 168 -8.39 1.71 -12.07
CA TYR A 168 -9.68 2.11 -12.64
C TYR A 168 -10.84 1.89 -11.66
N THR A 169 -10.56 2.12 -10.38
CA THR A 169 -11.49 2.01 -9.26
C THR A 169 -11.01 2.93 -8.13
N TYR A 170 -11.85 3.16 -7.13
CA TYR A 170 -11.43 3.74 -5.85
C TYR A 170 -11.12 2.60 -4.89
N THR A 171 -10.11 2.73 -4.03
CA THR A 171 -9.79 1.66 -3.08
C THR A 171 -9.43 2.24 -1.74
N ASN A 172 -10.08 1.75 -0.69
CA ASN A 172 -9.70 2.01 0.69
C ASN A 172 -9.16 0.72 1.31
N ILE A 173 -7.96 0.79 1.89
CA ILE A 173 -7.38 -0.28 2.70
C ILE A 173 -7.23 0.29 4.10
N GLU A 174 -8.08 -0.14 5.03
CA GLU A 174 -8.24 0.49 6.34
C GLU A 174 -8.13 -0.55 7.45
N ILE A 175 -7.69 -0.13 8.64
CA ILE A 175 -7.73 -1.00 9.82
C ILE A 175 -9.20 -1.14 10.26
N ALA A 176 -9.64 -2.36 10.54
CA ALA A 176 -11.00 -2.62 10.98
C ALA A 176 -11.28 -1.97 12.35
N ASP A 177 -12.46 -1.38 12.51
CA ASP A 177 -12.88 -0.85 13.81
C ASP A 177 -12.88 -1.97 14.87
N GLY A 178 -12.19 -1.71 15.99
CA GLY A 178 -12.06 -2.68 17.07
C GLY A 178 -11.13 -3.86 16.77
N ALA A 179 -10.30 -3.79 15.74
CA ALA A 179 -9.25 -4.78 15.50
C ALA A 179 -8.36 -4.93 16.75
N ARG A 180 -8.06 -6.18 17.12
CA ARG A 180 -7.28 -6.49 18.34
C ARG A 180 -5.77 -6.34 18.13
N GLN A 181 -5.30 -6.45 16.88
CA GLN A 181 -3.90 -6.30 16.57
C GLN A 181 -3.42 -4.89 16.92
N THR A 182 -2.20 -4.79 17.46
CA THR A 182 -1.60 -3.51 17.90
C THR A 182 -0.63 -2.92 16.89
N LYS A 183 -0.31 -3.67 15.83
CA LYS A 183 0.51 -3.19 14.71
C LYS A 183 -0.01 -3.70 13.38
N PHE A 184 0.09 -2.86 12.36
CA PHE A 184 -0.35 -3.17 11.01
C PHE A 184 0.74 -2.82 9.99
N SER A 185 1.15 -3.83 9.22
CA SER A 185 2.14 -3.66 8.16
C SER A 185 1.61 -4.16 6.82
N ILE A 186 1.87 -3.38 5.77
CA ILE A 186 1.70 -3.81 4.37
C ILE A 186 3.10 -3.90 3.75
N ASN A 187 3.52 -5.12 3.40
CA ASN A 187 4.86 -5.40 2.90
C ASN A 187 4.78 -5.90 1.46
N VAL A 188 5.24 -5.09 0.51
CA VAL A 188 5.21 -5.39 -0.92
C VAL A 188 6.64 -5.53 -1.43
N SER A 189 7.07 -6.75 -1.79
CA SER A 189 8.45 -6.97 -2.23
C SER A 189 8.72 -6.47 -3.66
N GLY A 190 7.67 -6.18 -4.42
CA GLY A 190 7.71 -5.68 -5.80
C GLY A 190 6.98 -4.34 -5.90
N ASP A 191 5.93 -4.29 -6.72
CA ASP A 191 5.25 -3.05 -7.08
C ASP A 191 4.00 -2.79 -6.23
N ILE A 192 3.88 -1.58 -5.69
CA ILE A 192 2.58 -0.94 -5.47
C ILE A 192 2.25 -0.11 -6.71
N ALA A 193 1.15 -0.42 -7.39
CA ALA A 193 0.69 0.35 -8.55
C ALA A 193 -0.78 0.74 -8.40
N VAL A 194 -1.05 2.04 -8.42
CA VAL A 194 -2.41 2.60 -8.36
C VAL A 194 -2.71 3.35 -9.65
N ARG A 195 -3.83 3.03 -10.34
CA ARG A 195 -4.05 3.47 -11.74
C ARG A 195 -5.38 4.16 -12.01
N GLY A 196 -5.43 5.08 -12.96
CA GLY A 196 -6.69 5.65 -13.45
C GLY A 196 -6.96 7.10 -13.01
N GLY A 197 -5.92 7.91 -12.95
CA GLY A 197 -5.88 9.37 -12.85
C GLY A 197 -6.52 9.95 -11.60
N ASN A 198 -7.85 9.99 -11.60
CA ASN A 198 -8.61 10.76 -10.63
C ASN A 198 -9.23 9.89 -9.53
N ASN A 199 -8.87 8.61 -9.45
CA ASN A 199 -9.42 7.73 -8.43
C ASN A 199 -8.60 7.80 -7.14
N ASN A 200 -9.29 7.79 -6.00
CA ASN A 200 -8.65 7.78 -4.69
C ASN A 200 -8.23 6.37 -4.27
N TYR A 201 -7.00 6.26 -3.79
CA TYR A 201 -6.37 5.05 -3.27
C TYR A 201 -5.87 5.34 -1.86
N ARG A 202 -6.70 5.01 -0.87
CA ARG A 202 -6.48 5.31 0.54
C ARG A 202 -5.85 4.12 1.27
N PHE A 203 -4.82 4.41 2.05
CA PHE A 203 -4.16 3.46 2.94
C PHE A 203 -4.23 3.99 4.37
N GLY A 204 -5.01 3.35 5.23
CA GLY A 204 -5.33 3.79 6.59
C GLY A 204 -6.44 4.84 6.64
N SER A 205 -6.72 5.35 7.83
CA SER A 205 -7.71 6.38 8.08
C SER A 205 -7.27 7.34 9.18
N ALA A 206 -7.98 8.47 9.34
CA ALA A 206 -7.71 9.45 10.40
C ALA A 206 -7.87 8.85 11.81
N SER A 207 -8.70 7.81 11.97
CA SER A 207 -8.88 7.11 13.24
C SER A 207 -7.88 5.98 13.47
N ALA A 208 -7.22 5.49 12.41
CA ALA A 208 -6.31 4.36 12.49
C ALA A 208 -5.25 4.42 11.37
N PHE A 209 -4.06 4.89 11.73
CA PHE A 209 -2.90 4.93 10.84
C PHE A 209 -2.27 3.54 10.73
N ILE A 210 -1.81 3.19 9.53
CA ILE A 210 -1.01 1.98 9.29
C ILE A 210 0.41 2.24 9.81
N ASP A 211 0.98 1.32 10.59
CA ASP A 211 2.31 1.54 11.18
C ASP A 211 3.41 1.57 10.13
N SER A 212 3.34 0.70 9.13
CA SER A 212 4.35 0.67 8.06
C SER A 212 3.78 0.17 6.74
N ILE A 213 4.11 0.87 5.66
CA ILE A 213 3.91 0.39 4.29
C ILE A 213 5.28 0.32 3.61
N SER A 214 5.58 -0.79 2.95
CA SER A 214 6.80 -0.94 2.16
C SER A 214 6.54 -1.47 0.75
N ALA A 215 7.34 -0.99 -0.21
CA ALA A 215 7.34 -1.43 -1.60
C ALA A 215 8.77 -1.45 -2.14
N ASN A 216 9.10 -2.30 -3.13
CA ASN A 216 10.34 -2.09 -3.89
C ASN A 216 10.18 -0.92 -4.88
N ARG A 217 9.00 -0.76 -5.47
CA ARG A 217 8.67 0.31 -6.41
C ARG A 217 7.23 0.78 -6.24
N VAL A 218 7.01 2.06 -6.45
CA VAL A 218 5.66 2.65 -6.44
C VAL A 218 5.40 3.38 -7.75
N ILE A 219 4.27 3.07 -8.39
CA ILE A 219 3.76 3.76 -9.56
C ILE A 219 2.40 4.35 -9.22
N ASP A 220 2.37 5.67 -9.07
CA ASP A 220 1.15 6.41 -8.77
C ASP A 220 0.63 7.13 -10.02
N GLU A 221 -0.41 6.54 -10.59
CA GLU A 221 -1.24 7.12 -11.64
C GLU A 221 -2.61 7.55 -11.12
N GLY A 222 -2.87 7.51 -9.80
CA GLY A 222 -4.15 7.87 -9.18
C GLY A 222 -3.98 8.95 -8.10
N ASN A 223 -4.92 9.07 -7.17
CA ASN A 223 -4.74 9.89 -5.98
C ASN A 223 -4.40 8.99 -4.78
N MET A 224 -3.10 8.84 -4.49
CA MET A 224 -2.64 8.10 -3.33
C MET A 224 -2.80 8.93 -2.05
N ILE A 225 -3.58 8.41 -1.10
CA ILE A 225 -3.87 9.06 0.19
C ILE A 225 -3.33 8.16 1.31
N LEU A 226 -2.30 8.62 2.00
CA LEU A 226 -1.63 7.87 3.06
C LEU A 226 -2.06 8.38 4.44
N PHE A 227 -2.44 7.44 5.30
CA PHE A 227 -2.49 7.56 6.75
C PHE A 227 -1.56 6.47 7.28
N ALA A 228 -0.26 6.70 7.12
CA ALA A 228 0.77 5.74 7.49
C ALA A 228 1.90 6.43 8.23
N ARG A 229 2.41 5.79 9.29
CA ARG A 229 3.50 6.30 10.13
C ARG A 229 4.87 6.15 9.48
N GLN A 230 4.97 5.24 8.52
CA GLN A 230 6.16 5.06 7.68
C GLN A 230 5.76 4.53 6.30
N PHE A 231 6.33 5.12 5.26
CA PHE A 231 6.25 4.63 3.89
C PHE A 231 7.65 4.48 3.28
N ALA A 232 8.07 3.24 3.07
CA ALA A 232 9.41 2.92 2.57
C ALA A 232 9.34 2.36 1.13
N VAL A 233 10.12 2.94 0.24
CA VAL A 233 10.24 2.52 -1.16
C VAL A 233 11.70 2.16 -1.45
N GLY A 234 11.92 0.95 -1.96
CA GLY A 234 13.25 0.45 -2.28
C GLY A 234 13.87 1.08 -3.53
N SER A 235 14.96 0.46 -3.99
CA SER A 235 15.72 0.87 -5.18
C SER A 235 14.92 0.99 -6.49
N GLY A 236 13.72 0.39 -6.57
CA GLY A 236 12.83 0.53 -7.72
C GLY A 236 12.20 1.93 -7.87
N GLY A 237 12.25 2.76 -6.83
CA GLY A 237 11.86 4.17 -6.88
C GLY A 237 10.36 4.43 -6.76
N PHE A 238 10.00 5.70 -6.61
CA PHE A 238 8.63 6.18 -6.49
C PHE A 238 8.35 7.18 -7.60
N LYS A 239 7.39 6.87 -8.47
CA LYS A 239 6.95 7.76 -9.56
C LYS A 239 5.51 8.21 -9.35
N ILE A 240 5.31 9.52 -9.20
CA ILE A 240 4.01 10.18 -9.33
C ILE A 240 3.89 10.69 -10.77
N THR A 241 2.98 10.08 -11.53
CA THR A 241 2.78 10.42 -12.94
C THR A 241 1.94 11.69 -13.13
N ALA A 242 1.72 12.10 -14.39
CA ALA A 242 1.07 13.38 -14.70
C ALA A 242 -0.36 13.48 -14.16
N THR A 243 -1.02 12.33 -14.03
CA THR A 243 -2.37 12.25 -13.48
C THR A 243 -2.37 11.87 -12.01
N GLY A 244 -1.22 11.54 -11.42
CA GLY A 244 -1.10 11.07 -10.05
C GLY A 244 -0.99 12.20 -9.02
N THR A 245 -1.54 12.04 -7.83
CA THR A 245 -1.37 12.97 -6.70
C THR A 245 -1.08 12.22 -5.42
N LEU A 246 -0.28 12.83 -4.54
CA LEU A 246 0.05 12.26 -3.24
C LEU A 246 -0.43 13.18 -2.12
N THR A 247 -1.26 12.62 -1.23
CA THR A 247 -1.63 13.24 0.04
C THR A 247 -1.14 12.36 1.19
N VAL A 248 -0.42 12.95 2.12
CA VAL A 248 0.16 12.29 3.30
C VAL A 248 -0.44 12.94 4.53
N ASN A 249 -1.27 12.20 5.25
CA ASN A 249 -1.78 12.62 6.55
C ASN A 249 -0.73 12.27 7.59
N VAL A 250 -0.46 13.21 8.49
CA VAL A 250 0.65 13.14 9.43
C VAL A 250 0.10 13.08 10.85
N ASP A 251 0.53 12.09 11.63
CA ASP A 251 0.29 11.99 13.08
C ASP A 251 1.60 12.24 13.86
N ASP A 252 1.54 12.10 15.18
CA ASP A 252 2.66 12.33 16.10
C ASP A 252 3.86 11.39 15.87
N ALA A 253 3.71 10.32 15.06
CA ALA A 253 4.84 9.47 14.68
C ALA A 253 5.90 10.24 13.87
N LEU A 254 5.54 11.39 13.29
CA LEU A 254 6.48 12.33 12.69
C LEU A 254 7.68 12.64 13.60
N PHE A 255 7.47 12.75 14.92
CA PHE A 255 8.53 13.15 15.83
C PHE A 255 9.63 12.09 15.99
N ALA A 256 9.42 10.87 15.51
CA ALA A 256 10.45 9.84 15.39
C ALA A 256 11.31 9.95 14.12
N CYS A 257 10.91 10.78 13.15
CA CYS A 257 11.57 10.94 11.85
C CYS A 257 12.76 11.91 11.93
N THR A 258 13.79 11.53 12.69
CA THR A 258 15.03 12.32 12.88
C THR A 258 16.26 11.56 12.39
N GLY A 259 17.38 12.27 12.19
CA GLY A 259 18.61 11.66 11.68
C GLY A 259 18.43 11.14 10.25
N ASP A 260 18.61 9.83 10.06
CA ASP A 260 18.45 9.17 8.76
C ASP A 260 17.02 8.64 8.51
N SER A 261 16.12 8.75 9.51
CA SER A 261 14.72 8.31 9.38
C SER A 261 13.86 9.40 8.75
N ALA A 262 12.93 9.00 7.89
CA ALA A 262 11.94 9.89 7.27
C ALA A 262 10.55 9.22 7.21
N LEU A 263 9.49 10.04 7.18
CA LEU A 263 8.11 9.58 7.03
C LEU A 263 7.93 8.83 5.70
N ILE A 264 8.46 9.41 4.61
CA ILE A 264 8.62 8.78 3.31
C ILE A 264 10.11 8.60 3.04
N SER A 265 10.55 7.37 2.88
CA SER A 265 11.93 7.02 2.52
C SER A 265 11.95 6.33 1.17
N VAL A 266 12.65 6.90 0.18
CA VAL A 266 12.82 6.32 -1.16
C VAL A 266 14.30 6.04 -1.39
N GLU A 267 14.71 4.78 -1.38
CA GLU A 267 16.12 4.42 -1.64
C GLU A 267 16.53 4.77 -3.08
N GLY A 268 15.63 4.57 -4.04
CA GLY A 268 15.84 4.91 -5.45
C GLY A 268 15.51 6.37 -5.78
N THR A 269 15.12 6.59 -7.04
CA THR A 269 14.66 7.89 -7.53
C THR A 269 13.21 8.13 -7.11
N PHE A 270 12.95 9.31 -6.52
CA PHE A 270 11.61 9.86 -6.39
C PHE A 270 11.37 10.85 -7.54
N GLU A 271 10.43 10.51 -8.43
CA GLU A 271 10.04 11.30 -9.59
C GLU A 271 8.62 11.85 -9.42
N LYS A 272 8.43 13.15 -9.66
CA LYS A 272 7.11 13.76 -9.89
C LYS A 272 7.08 14.48 -11.23
N SER A 273 5.97 14.39 -11.95
CA SER A 273 5.86 15.03 -13.28
C SER A 273 5.26 16.43 -13.28
N ALA A 274 4.58 16.87 -12.20
CA ALA A 274 4.12 18.25 -12.02
C ALA A 274 3.41 18.49 -10.68
N ASN A 275 2.65 17.50 -10.20
CA ASN A 275 1.70 17.70 -9.11
C ASN A 275 2.43 17.94 -7.77
N ALA A 276 1.97 18.95 -7.03
CA ALA A 276 2.47 19.22 -5.70
C ALA A 276 2.05 18.11 -4.73
N ILE A 277 2.90 17.79 -3.76
CA ILE A 277 2.61 16.84 -2.70
C ILE A 277 1.91 17.58 -1.56
N THR A 278 0.85 16.99 -1.00
CA THR A 278 0.18 17.53 0.19
C THR A 278 0.59 16.74 1.43
N PHE A 279 1.09 17.43 2.45
CA PHE A 279 1.17 16.91 3.82
C PHE A 279 0.10 17.58 4.67
N ASP A 280 -0.78 16.80 5.29
CA ASP A 280 -1.83 17.29 6.17
C ASP A 280 -1.45 17.02 7.64
N PHE A 281 -1.18 18.09 8.38
CA PHE A 281 -0.80 18.03 9.79
C PHE A 281 -1.99 18.01 10.75
N SER A 282 -3.23 17.96 10.27
CA SER A 282 -4.44 18.08 11.10
C SER A 282 -4.60 16.97 12.16
N ASN A 283 -3.84 15.88 12.07
CA ASN A 283 -3.84 14.78 13.05
C ASN A 283 -2.65 14.86 14.04
N VAL A 284 -1.82 15.90 13.97
CA VAL A 284 -0.73 16.14 14.93
C VAL A 284 -1.28 16.79 16.19
N SER A 285 -0.88 16.27 17.35
CA SER A 285 -1.22 16.80 18.66
C SER A 285 -0.24 17.91 19.07
N VAL A 286 -0.77 19.11 19.33
CA VAL A 286 0.05 20.28 19.66
C VAL A 286 0.74 20.20 21.02
N ASP A 287 0.23 19.37 21.93
CA ASP A 287 0.82 19.15 23.25
C ASP A 287 2.11 18.31 23.19
N GLU A 288 2.35 17.62 22.08
CA GLU A 288 3.51 16.74 21.86
C GLU A 288 4.56 17.35 20.93
N ILE A 289 4.33 18.58 20.44
CA ILE A 289 5.26 19.25 19.51
C ILE A 289 6.57 19.59 20.23
N MET A 290 7.63 18.92 19.79
CA MET A 290 8.99 19.23 20.20
C MET A 290 9.67 20.14 19.16
N ALA A 291 10.46 21.11 19.64
CA ALA A 291 11.33 21.86 18.74
C ALA A 291 12.38 20.92 18.15
N GLY A 292 12.62 21.01 16.85
CA GLY A 292 13.50 20.08 16.16
C GLY A 292 13.40 20.15 14.64
N THR A 293 14.14 19.26 13.99
CA THR A 293 14.12 19.05 12.55
C THR A 293 13.70 17.62 12.28
N TYR A 294 12.65 17.46 11.48
CA TYR A 294 12.01 16.19 11.16
C TYR A 294 12.00 15.98 9.65
N ASN A 295 12.38 14.79 9.18
CA ASN A 295 12.41 14.49 7.76
C ASN A 295 11.05 13.96 7.29
N LEU A 296 10.41 14.68 6.37
CA LEU A 296 9.18 14.22 5.73
C LEU A 296 9.45 13.29 4.56
N ILE A 297 10.43 13.66 3.74
CA ILE A 297 10.87 12.88 2.57
C ILE A 297 12.37 12.75 2.66
N SER A 298 12.89 11.55 2.42
CA SER A 298 14.29 11.33 2.06
C SER A 298 14.36 10.46 0.80
N ALA A 299 15.15 10.87 -0.18
CA ALA A 299 15.27 10.15 -1.44
C ALA A 299 16.74 9.95 -1.87
N GLY A 300 17.03 8.83 -2.54
CA GLY A 300 18.32 8.61 -3.18
C GLY A 300 18.58 9.63 -4.29
N GLU A 301 17.55 9.94 -5.07
CA GLU A 301 17.57 10.98 -6.11
C GLU A 301 16.19 11.63 -6.23
N LEU A 302 16.15 12.92 -6.58
CA LEU A 302 14.92 13.66 -6.87
C LEU A 302 14.87 14.05 -8.35
N VAL A 303 13.74 13.76 -9.02
CA VAL A 303 13.47 14.20 -10.39
C VAL A 303 12.14 14.94 -10.45
N GLY A 304 12.16 16.14 -11.05
CA GLY A 304 10.98 17.01 -11.15
C GLY A 304 10.65 17.80 -9.89
N PHE A 305 11.59 17.87 -8.94
CA PHE A 305 11.52 18.70 -7.73
C PHE A 305 12.34 19.98 -7.89
N ASP A 306 11.84 21.08 -7.35
CA ASP A 306 12.55 22.34 -7.19
C ASP A 306 13.13 22.43 -5.77
N THR A 307 14.33 21.86 -5.60
CA THR A 307 15.01 21.84 -4.30
C THR A 307 15.47 23.23 -3.83
N SER A 308 15.26 24.29 -4.61
CA SER A 308 15.56 25.66 -4.20
C SER A 308 14.38 26.37 -3.53
N ASP A 309 13.15 25.90 -3.79
CA ASP A 309 11.93 26.45 -3.22
C ASP A 309 10.85 25.36 -3.05
N ALA A 310 10.62 24.95 -1.80
CA ALA A 310 9.63 23.93 -1.47
C ALA A 310 8.20 24.31 -1.87
N HIS A 311 7.87 25.60 -2.05
CA HIS A 311 6.54 26.03 -2.49
C HIS A 311 6.18 25.58 -3.92
N ASN A 312 7.17 25.24 -4.73
CA ASN A 312 6.94 24.70 -6.08
C ASN A 312 6.68 23.18 -6.08
N ASP A 313 6.97 22.50 -4.98
CA ASP A 313 6.83 21.06 -4.83
C ASP A 313 5.72 20.64 -3.87
N ILE A 314 5.37 21.51 -2.94
CA ILE A 314 4.46 21.25 -1.83
C ILE A 314 3.23 22.15 -1.93
N SER A 315 2.05 21.58 -1.70
CA SER A 315 0.78 22.28 -1.87
C SER A 315 0.57 23.39 -0.84
N SER A 316 -0.21 24.41 -1.19
CA SER A 316 -0.61 25.48 -0.24
C SER A 316 -1.35 24.94 0.98
N GLU A 317 -2.16 23.89 0.80
CA GLU A 317 -2.88 23.20 1.88
C GLU A 317 -1.93 22.65 2.95
N THR A 318 -0.72 22.25 2.55
CA THR A 318 0.32 21.84 3.50
C THR A 318 0.75 22.99 4.39
N PHE A 319 1.00 24.16 3.81
CA PHE A 319 1.41 25.35 4.57
C PHE A 319 0.28 25.86 5.46
N ASP A 320 -0.97 25.79 5.01
CA ASP A 320 -2.15 26.16 5.80
C ASP A 320 -2.31 25.24 7.02
N SER A 321 -2.26 23.91 6.83
CA SER A 321 -2.36 22.95 7.93
C SER A 321 -1.16 23.03 8.88
N MET A 322 0.06 23.23 8.33
CA MET A 322 1.27 23.43 9.11
C MET A 322 1.17 24.67 9.99
N ALA A 323 0.73 25.81 9.45
CA ALA A 323 0.57 27.04 10.21
C ALA A 323 -0.53 26.90 11.28
N ALA A 324 -1.63 26.21 10.95
CA ALA A 324 -2.73 25.98 11.89
C ALA A 324 -2.32 25.11 13.08
N MET A 325 -1.53 24.05 12.83
CA MET A 325 -1.18 23.06 13.86
C MET A 325 0.15 23.35 14.56
N LEU A 326 1.16 23.85 13.83
CA LEU A 326 2.53 24.02 14.35
C LEU A 326 2.92 25.48 14.57
N GLY A 327 2.07 26.43 14.16
CA GLY A 327 2.29 27.86 14.31
C GLY A 327 3.32 28.45 13.34
N GLU A 328 3.61 29.75 13.50
CA GLU A 328 4.51 30.51 12.61
C GLU A 328 6.00 30.12 12.74
N GLY A 329 6.35 29.33 13.77
CA GLY A 329 7.70 28.82 13.98
C GLY A 329 8.06 27.58 13.16
N ALA A 330 7.10 27.05 12.38
CA ALA A 330 7.31 25.90 11.51
C ALA A 330 7.70 26.33 10.09
N SER A 331 8.65 25.63 9.49
CA SER A 331 9.09 25.88 8.12
C SER A 331 9.46 24.59 7.40
N LEU A 332 9.28 24.58 6.08
CA LEU A 332 9.64 23.47 5.19
C LEU A 332 10.71 23.91 4.20
N ALA A 333 11.76 23.11 4.09
CA ALA A 333 12.82 23.35 3.13
C ALA A 333 13.49 22.04 2.68
N TRP A 334 14.00 22.04 1.46
CA TRP A 334 14.86 20.98 0.96
C TRP A 334 16.28 21.15 1.50
N ASN A 335 16.87 20.05 1.95
CA ASN A 335 18.29 19.92 2.30
C ASN A 335 18.88 18.76 1.50
N GLY A 336 19.42 19.08 0.32
CA GLY A 336 19.75 18.07 -0.69
C GLY A 336 18.49 17.32 -1.12
N ASN A 337 18.50 15.98 -1.00
CA ASN A 337 17.39 15.13 -1.39
C ASN A 337 16.39 14.85 -0.25
N THR A 338 16.45 15.62 0.83
CA THR A 338 15.60 15.44 2.01
C THR A 338 14.73 16.67 2.24
N LEU A 339 13.41 16.50 2.32
CA LEU A 339 12.48 17.56 2.72
C LEU A 339 12.38 17.56 4.24
N GLN A 340 12.71 18.70 4.85
CA GLN A 340 12.79 18.84 6.29
C GLN A 340 11.75 19.84 6.80
N LEU A 341 10.98 19.41 7.79
CA LEU A 341 10.20 20.27 8.65
C LEU A 341 11.09 20.73 9.81
N THR A 342 11.23 22.03 9.98
CA THR A 342 11.92 22.61 11.14
C THR A 342 10.94 23.39 11.98
N ILE A 343 10.85 23.05 13.27
CA ILE A 343 10.02 23.71 14.27
C ILE A 343 10.94 24.41 15.26
N VAL A 344 10.88 25.74 15.31
CA VAL A 344 11.61 26.53 16.31
C VAL A 344 10.71 26.93 17.47
N PRO A 345 11.26 27.08 18.70
CA PRO A 345 10.48 27.59 19.82
C PRO A 345 9.92 28.97 19.49
N GLU A 346 8.66 29.21 19.85
CA GLU A 346 8.08 30.54 19.72
C GLU A 346 8.90 31.59 20.50
N PRO A 347 8.96 32.86 20.03
CA PRO A 347 9.73 33.91 20.69
C PRO A 347 9.42 34.07 22.19
N ALA A 348 8.17 33.84 22.61
CA ALA A 348 7.75 33.92 24.00
C ALA A 348 8.32 32.77 24.86
N ALA A 349 8.41 31.55 24.32
CA ALA A 349 9.03 30.42 25.00
C ALA A 349 10.54 30.63 25.15
N ALA A 350 11.20 31.13 24.11
CA ALA A 350 12.61 31.53 24.18
C ALA A 350 12.83 32.63 25.23
N ALA A 351 11.98 33.66 25.25
CA ALA A 351 12.04 34.75 26.21
C ALA A 351 11.79 34.26 27.66
N ALA A 352 10.88 33.31 27.88
CA ALA A 352 10.63 32.71 29.18
C ALA A 352 11.85 31.94 29.70
N LEU A 353 12.54 31.18 28.84
CA LEU A 353 13.78 30.50 29.19
C LEU A 353 14.89 31.48 29.58
N PHE A 354 15.08 32.54 28.78
CA PHE A 354 16.07 33.59 29.10
C PHE A 354 15.68 34.37 30.36
N GLY A 355 14.39 34.63 30.58
CA GLY A 355 13.88 35.27 31.78
C GLY A 355 14.10 34.42 33.04
N ALA A 356 13.85 33.10 32.96
CA ALA A 356 14.12 32.16 34.04
C ALA A 356 15.63 32.07 34.36
N LEU A 357 16.48 32.01 33.34
CA LEU A 357 17.93 32.03 33.50
C LEU A 357 18.42 33.34 34.14
N ALA A 358 17.90 34.48 33.69
CA ALA A 358 18.21 35.78 34.27
C ALA A 358 17.79 35.86 35.75
N ALA A 359 16.61 35.34 36.11
CA ALA A 359 16.14 35.26 37.48
C ALA A 359 17.02 34.36 38.36
N ALA A 360 17.47 33.21 37.83
CA ALA A 360 18.39 32.30 38.53
C ALA A 360 19.75 32.97 38.79
N ILE A 361 20.31 33.68 37.81
CA ILE A 361 21.57 34.44 37.95
C ILE A 361 21.41 35.57 38.97
N ALA A 362 20.29 36.31 38.94
CA ALA A 362 20.00 37.37 39.88
C ALA A 362 19.86 36.85 41.33
N ALA A 363 19.18 35.71 41.50
CA ALA A 363 19.04 35.05 42.80
C ALA A 363 20.39 34.53 43.34
N ALA A 364 21.25 34.00 42.48
CA ALA A 364 22.60 33.54 42.85
C ALA A 364 23.50 34.70 43.28
N ARG A 365 23.41 35.86 42.62
CA ARG A 365 24.14 37.08 43.03
C ARG A 365 23.65 37.66 44.36
N ARG A 366 22.39 37.48 44.72
CA ARG A 366 21.82 37.95 46.00
C ARG A 366 22.22 37.10 47.21
N ARG A 367 22.77 35.91 46.98
CA ARG A 367 23.24 34.97 48.02
C ARG A 367 24.76 34.97 48.21
N ARG A 368 25.49 35.76 47.42
CA ARG A 368 26.89 36.15 47.66
C ARG A 368 26.89 37.52 48.28
#